data_AF-A0A1X7C3K5-F1
#
_entry.id   AF-A0A1X7C3K5-F1
#
_cell.length_a   1.000
_cell.length_b   1.000
_cell.length_c   1.000
_cell.angle_alpha   90.00
_cell.angle_beta   90.00
_cell.angle_gamma   90.00
#
_symmetry.space_group_name_H-M   'P 1'
#
loop_
_entity.id
_entity.type
_entity.pdbx_description
1 polymer ?
#
loop_
_entity_poly.entity_id
_entity_poly.type
_entity_poly.pdbx_seq_one_letter_code
_entity_poly.pdbx_strand_id
1 'polypeptide(L)'
;MAEIKTLTYSTNYDKSIVDEVDELITNLTPTQTAFISSIGKGTCETTTPDWLEDTLDDAGENAHIEGSDSEAEACTPPERLSNVTQILKKTLFVSGTLKASKLHGRKKELEYQTGKKTKELAKDTEFAALNNATKVAGDTVTPRKMLGAFGWVDPATGNYFNFAGNTAETNHITEEIMTDVLQSMWEQGAEPTTVLAPPAQKRKISNFTDGGRLTFNSNASEKKLTMAVRLIETDFGVVAVIPTRTIKPTDAAGILYDRVLIYDKALFKLQTLKGRGLKREALAKTGDGEKFHIITEKTLKCHSKKAVGVIENLTRTKVAA
;
A
#
# COMPACT_ATOMS: atom_id res chain seq x y z
N MET A 1 -74.81 -8.87 -5.22
CA MET A 1 -73.88 -7.87 -4.68
C MET A 1 -73.10 -8.55 -3.56
N ALA A 2 -71.78 -8.72 -3.72
CA ALA A 2 -70.96 -9.36 -2.70
C ALA A 2 -70.77 -8.39 -1.53
N GLU A 3 -71.16 -8.84 -0.34
CA GLU A 3 -71.07 -8.10 0.91
C GLU A 3 -69.58 -7.86 1.24
N ILE A 4 -69.13 -6.61 1.12
CA ILE A 4 -67.77 -6.23 1.53
C ILE A 4 -67.75 -6.28 3.07
N LYS A 5 -67.06 -7.28 3.64
CA LYS A 5 -66.85 -7.39 5.09
C LYS A 5 -65.97 -6.24 5.58
N THR A 6 -66.60 -5.17 6.07
CA THR A 6 -65.99 -3.95 6.61
C THR A 6 -65.37 -4.11 8.01
N LEU A 7 -65.12 -5.34 8.47
CA LEU A 7 -64.64 -5.68 9.82
C LEU A 7 -63.43 -6.63 9.79
N THR A 8 -62.59 -6.52 8.77
CA THR A 8 -61.36 -7.32 8.73
C THR A 8 -60.24 -6.56 9.44
N TYR A 9 -59.84 -7.03 10.63
CA TYR A 9 -58.61 -6.59 11.29
C TYR A 9 -57.42 -7.09 10.45
N SER A 10 -56.98 -6.26 9.52
CA SER A 10 -55.87 -6.57 8.61
C SER A 10 -54.56 -6.07 9.21
N THR A 11 -53.45 -6.70 8.84
CA THR A 11 -52.08 -6.33 9.25
C THR A 11 -51.77 -4.83 9.11
N ASN A 12 -52.39 -4.12 8.17
CA ASN A 12 -52.18 -2.69 7.97
C ASN A 12 -52.81 -1.78 9.06
N TYR A 13 -53.66 -2.31 9.95
CA TYR A 13 -54.34 -1.54 11.03
C TYR A 13 -53.83 -1.87 12.44
N ASP A 14 -52.98 -2.87 12.57
CA ASP A 14 -52.48 -3.33 13.87
C ASP A 14 -51.16 -2.61 14.24
N LYS A 15 -51.25 -1.68 15.19
CA LYS A 15 -50.09 -0.94 15.73
C LYS A 15 -49.18 -1.80 16.63
N SER A 16 -49.52 -3.09 16.84
CA SER A 16 -48.72 -4.03 17.63
C SER A 16 -47.73 -4.85 16.79
N ILE A 17 -47.77 -4.73 15.46
CA ILE A 17 -46.80 -5.39 14.58
C ILE A 17 -45.42 -4.79 14.82
N VAL A 18 -44.47 -5.67 15.11
CA VAL A 18 -43.08 -5.30 15.38
C VAL A 18 -42.39 -5.00 14.05
N ASP A 19 -41.64 -3.90 13.99
CA ASP A 19 -40.87 -3.54 12.80
C ASP A 19 -39.82 -4.63 12.50
N GLU A 20 -39.86 -5.18 11.28
CA GLU A 20 -38.76 -6.01 10.78
C GLU A 20 -37.57 -5.11 10.45
N VAL A 21 -36.44 -5.34 11.13
CA VAL A 21 -35.18 -4.68 10.84
C VAL A 21 -34.21 -5.72 10.31
N ASP A 22 -33.69 -5.51 9.11
CA ASP A 22 -32.62 -6.34 8.55
C ASP A 22 -31.37 -6.22 9.44
N GLU A 23 -30.96 -7.34 10.01
CA GLU A 23 -29.83 -7.42 10.95
C GLU A 23 -28.46 -7.46 10.24
N LEU A 24 -28.44 -7.54 8.90
CA LEU A 24 -27.22 -7.67 8.13
C LEU A 24 -26.52 -6.31 7.93
N ILE A 25 -25.43 -6.09 8.68
CA ILE A 25 -24.55 -4.93 8.44
C ILE A 25 -23.57 -5.25 7.31
N THR A 26 -23.91 -4.85 6.08
CA THR A 26 -23.00 -4.92 4.93
C THR A 26 -21.99 -3.77 4.96
N ASN A 27 -20.72 -4.06 4.67
CA ASN A 27 -19.68 -3.04 4.50
C ASN A 27 -18.95 -3.24 3.18
N LEU A 28 -19.22 -2.36 2.21
CA LEU A 28 -18.63 -2.39 0.86
C LEU A 28 -17.28 -1.66 0.78
N THR A 29 -16.80 -1.07 1.88
CA THR A 29 -15.56 -0.29 1.85
C THR A 29 -14.37 -1.20 1.55
N PRO A 30 -13.50 -0.87 0.58
CA PRO A 30 -12.31 -1.65 0.33
C PRO A 30 -11.37 -1.61 1.54
N THR A 31 -10.99 -2.79 2.02
CA THR A 31 -10.09 -3.01 3.15
C THR A 31 -8.74 -3.60 2.72
N GLN A 32 -8.51 -3.69 1.41
CA GLN A 32 -7.31 -4.29 0.85
C GLN A 32 -6.08 -3.40 1.07
N THR A 33 -5.00 -4.00 1.55
CA THR A 33 -3.68 -3.39 1.77
C THR A 33 -2.66 -4.17 0.96
N ALA A 34 -2.64 -3.96 -0.35
CA ALA A 34 -1.88 -4.78 -1.28
C ALA A 34 -0.37 -4.74 -0.97
N PHE A 35 0.19 -3.56 -0.76
CA PHE A 35 1.61 -3.36 -0.51
C PHE A 35 2.06 -3.95 0.83
N ILE A 36 1.38 -3.61 1.93
CA ILE A 36 1.76 -4.14 3.25
C ILE A 36 1.58 -5.66 3.33
N SER A 37 0.63 -6.22 2.59
CA SER A 37 0.43 -7.67 2.55
C SER A 37 1.50 -8.43 1.77
N SER A 38 2.16 -7.77 0.82
CA SER A 38 3.16 -8.40 -0.06
C SER A 38 4.59 -8.29 0.45
N ILE A 39 4.87 -7.38 1.38
CA ILE A 39 6.22 -7.14 1.92
C ILE A 39 6.46 -7.88 3.24
N GLY A 40 7.73 -8.05 3.61
CA GLY A 40 8.10 -8.71 4.86
C GLY A 40 7.67 -7.93 6.10
N LYS A 41 7.61 -8.60 7.25
CA LYS A 41 7.34 -7.97 8.55
C LYS A 41 8.59 -8.08 9.43
N GLY A 42 8.84 -7.06 10.24
CA GLY A 42 9.95 -7.07 11.19
C GLY A 42 9.70 -6.17 12.39
N THR A 43 10.72 -6.04 13.22
CA THR A 43 10.74 -5.14 14.37
C THR A 43 11.91 -4.17 14.29
N CYS A 44 11.77 -3.00 14.88
CA CYS A 44 12.87 -2.06 15.13
C CYS A 44 12.94 -1.74 16.62
N GLU A 45 14.13 -1.43 17.12
CA GLU A 45 14.35 -1.14 18.55
C GLU A 45 14.38 0.37 18.84
N THR A 46 14.69 1.18 17.83
CA THR A 46 14.78 2.64 17.92
C THR A 46 13.68 3.32 17.09
N THR A 47 13.42 4.60 17.38
CA THR A 47 12.50 5.45 16.62
C THR A 47 13.08 5.94 15.29
N THR A 48 14.40 5.82 15.12
CA THR A 48 15.13 6.16 13.90
C THR A 48 16.01 4.97 13.50
N PRO A 49 15.41 3.86 13.04
CA PRO A 49 16.20 2.71 12.65
C PRO A 49 17.01 3.03 11.40
N ASP A 50 18.27 2.62 11.49
CA ASP A 50 19.25 2.64 10.43
C ASP A 50 19.66 1.20 10.06
N TRP A 51 20.14 1.06 8.84
CA TRP A 51 20.72 -0.17 8.33
C TRP A 51 21.77 0.17 7.28
N LEU A 52 22.67 -0.77 7.05
CA LEU A 52 23.76 -0.64 6.10
C LEU A 52 23.37 -1.31 4.79
N GLU A 53 23.73 -0.64 3.69
CA GLU A 53 23.76 -1.16 2.34
C GLU A 53 25.22 -1.19 1.89
N ASP A 54 25.63 -2.28 1.26
CA ASP A 54 26.98 -2.43 0.73
C ASP A 54 26.89 -2.84 -0.74
N THR A 55 27.93 -2.53 -1.51
CA THR A 55 28.01 -2.82 -2.93
C THR A 55 29.28 -3.58 -3.23
N LEU A 56 29.19 -4.56 -4.12
CA LEU A 56 30.36 -5.18 -4.70
C LEU A 56 30.85 -4.33 -5.87
N ASP A 57 32.14 -4.40 -6.15
CA ASP A 57 32.70 -3.79 -7.35
C ASP A 57 32.17 -4.48 -8.62
N ASP A 58 32.08 -3.69 -9.70
CA ASP A 58 31.66 -4.19 -10.99
C ASP A 58 32.65 -5.24 -11.52
N ALA A 59 32.15 -6.20 -12.28
CA ALA A 59 33.00 -7.21 -12.91
C ALA A 59 33.96 -6.56 -13.91
N GLY A 60 35.27 -6.67 -13.65
CA GLY A 60 36.33 -6.15 -14.50
C GLY A 60 37.29 -7.23 -14.99
N GLU A 61 38.24 -6.84 -15.84
CA GLU A 61 39.34 -7.71 -16.25
C GLU A 61 40.25 -7.97 -15.04
N ASN A 62 40.22 -9.22 -14.56
CA ASN A 62 40.96 -9.65 -13.37
C ASN A 62 42.13 -10.58 -13.76
N ALA A 63 42.92 -10.16 -14.73
CA ALA A 63 44.07 -10.91 -15.23
C ALA A 63 45.35 -10.41 -14.55
N HIS A 64 46.05 -11.32 -13.86
CA HIS A 64 47.32 -11.02 -13.21
C HIS A 64 48.47 -11.79 -13.86
N ILE A 65 49.67 -11.20 -13.82
CA ILE A 65 50.89 -11.82 -14.31
C ILE A 65 51.31 -12.93 -13.34
N GLU A 66 51.76 -14.07 -13.87
CA GLU A 66 52.26 -15.16 -13.05
C GLU A 66 53.45 -14.68 -12.18
N GLY A 67 53.30 -14.78 -10.86
CA GLY A 67 54.30 -14.36 -9.88
C GLY A 67 54.23 -12.89 -9.44
N SER A 68 53.20 -12.12 -9.84
CA SER A 68 53.01 -10.75 -9.34
C SER A 68 52.55 -10.72 -7.88
N ASP A 69 53.09 -9.79 -7.10
CA ASP A 69 52.63 -9.52 -5.74
C ASP A 69 51.23 -8.86 -5.75
N SER A 70 50.45 -9.05 -4.69
CA SER A 70 49.10 -8.49 -4.59
C SER A 70 49.14 -7.13 -3.90
N GLU A 71 48.66 -6.09 -4.58
CA GLU A 71 48.54 -4.77 -3.97
C GLU A 71 47.26 -4.69 -3.09
N ALA A 72 47.33 -3.90 -2.03
CA ALA A 72 46.19 -3.69 -1.15
C ALA A 72 45.19 -2.73 -1.82
N GLU A 73 43.98 -3.22 -2.08
CA GLU A 73 42.89 -2.41 -2.60
C GLU A 73 42.19 -1.61 -1.49
N ALA A 74 41.68 -0.43 -1.84
CA ALA A 74 40.96 0.41 -0.91
C ALA A 74 39.55 -0.15 -0.68
N CYS A 75 39.26 -0.65 0.52
CA CYS A 75 37.91 -1.07 0.89
C CYS A 75 36.99 0.14 1.04
N THR A 76 35.86 0.13 0.33
CA THR A 76 34.78 1.11 0.50
C THR A 76 33.91 0.74 1.71
N PRO A 77 33.64 1.68 2.63
CA PRO A 77 32.74 1.41 3.75
C PRO A 77 31.27 1.45 3.29
N PRO A 78 30.38 0.65 3.90
CA PRO A 78 28.97 0.58 3.52
C PRO A 78 28.21 1.89 3.79
N GLU A 79 27.22 2.19 2.93
CA GLU A 79 26.34 3.35 3.09
C GLU A 79 25.27 3.08 4.16
N ARG A 80 24.92 4.12 4.94
CA ARG A 80 23.86 4.03 5.94
C ARG A 80 22.54 4.62 5.44
N LEU A 81 21.55 3.75 5.30
CA LEU A 81 20.15 4.13 5.08
C LEU A 81 19.41 4.25 6.41
N SER A 82 18.42 5.15 6.47
CA SER A 82 17.63 5.36 7.68
C SER A 82 16.22 5.84 7.39
N ASN A 83 15.29 5.48 8.27
CA ASN A 83 13.93 6.01 8.31
C ASN A 83 13.54 6.39 9.74
N VAL A 84 12.34 6.91 9.91
CA VAL A 84 11.76 7.27 11.21
C VAL A 84 10.47 6.50 11.43
N THR A 85 10.14 6.19 12.68
CA THR A 85 8.86 5.55 13.02
C THR A 85 7.75 6.59 13.10
N GLN A 86 6.59 6.22 12.57
CA GLN A 86 5.36 7.00 12.60
C GLN A 86 4.34 6.34 13.55
N ILE A 87 3.75 7.16 14.41
CA ILE A 87 2.66 6.74 15.29
C ILE A 87 1.35 6.80 14.49
N LEU A 88 0.67 5.67 14.40
CA LEU A 88 -0.65 5.54 13.79
C LEU A 88 -1.66 5.25 14.90
N LYS A 89 -2.73 6.04 14.98
CA LYS A 89 -3.77 5.86 16.00
C LYS A 89 -5.18 6.14 15.48
N LYS A 90 -6.15 5.41 16.02
CA LYS A 90 -7.59 5.69 15.91
C LYS A 90 -8.22 5.68 17.28
N THR A 91 -9.13 6.61 17.53
CA THR A 91 -9.89 6.71 18.78
C THR A 91 -11.32 6.25 18.59
N LEU A 92 -11.92 5.78 19.68
CA LEU A 92 -13.33 5.42 19.75
C LEU A 92 -13.89 5.82 21.12
N PHE A 93 -15.15 6.24 21.13
CA PHE A 93 -15.89 6.62 22.32
C PHE A 93 -17.27 5.96 22.27
N VAL A 94 -17.66 5.32 23.36
CA VAL A 94 -18.96 4.66 23.49
C VAL A 94 -19.59 5.08 24.81
N SER A 95 -20.83 5.58 24.76
CA SER A 95 -21.61 5.96 25.95
C SER A 95 -22.07 4.74 26.75
N GLY A 96 -22.28 4.91 28.05
CA GLY A 96 -22.76 3.89 28.98
C GLY A 96 -24.13 3.35 28.59
N THR A 97 -25.06 4.24 28.25
CA THR A 97 -26.41 3.86 27.79
C THR A 97 -26.38 2.96 26.56
N LEU A 98 -25.56 3.28 25.56
CA LEU A 98 -25.48 2.50 24.31
C LEU A 98 -24.91 1.09 24.54
N LYS A 99 -24.10 0.90 25.59
CA LYS A 99 -23.62 -0.42 25.99
C LYS A 99 -24.69 -1.25 26.70
N ALA A 100 -25.59 -0.60 27.42
CA ALA A 100 -26.68 -1.26 28.14
C ALA A 100 -27.88 -1.58 27.25
N SER A 101 -28.07 -0.80 26.18
CA SER A 101 -29.17 -1.00 25.21
C SER A 101 -28.99 -2.25 24.35
N LYS A 102 -30.10 -2.91 24.02
CA LYS A 102 -30.13 -3.94 22.98
C LYS A 102 -30.00 -3.26 21.61
N LEU A 103 -29.14 -3.80 20.76
CA LEU A 103 -28.84 -3.27 19.44
C LEU A 103 -29.18 -4.34 18.38
N HIS A 104 -29.83 -3.92 17.30
CA HIS A 104 -30.03 -4.77 16.13
C HIS A 104 -28.71 -4.93 15.34
N GLY A 105 -28.49 -6.11 14.77
CA GLY A 105 -27.34 -6.42 13.90
C GLY A 105 -25.97 -6.49 14.58
N ARG A 106 -25.87 -6.30 15.91
CA ARG A 106 -24.60 -6.39 16.67
C ARG A 106 -24.81 -6.63 18.16
N LYS A 107 -24.07 -7.59 18.73
CA LYS A 107 -24.14 -7.94 20.15
C LYS A 107 -23.42 -6.97 21.07
N LYS A 108 -22.31 -6.37 20.61
CA LYS A 108 -21.49 -5.42 21.39
C LYS A 108 -20.96 -4.32 20.49
N GLU A 109 -21.45 -3.09 20.69
CA GLU A 109 -21.05 -1.93 19.88
C GLU A 109 -19.55 -1.69 19.89
N LEU A 110 -18.96 -1.84 21.07
CA LEU A 110 -17.55 -1.60 21.31
C LEU A 110 -16.65 -2.50 20.46
N GLU A 111 -16.97 -3.79 20.36
CA GLU A 111 -16.18 -4.75 19.59
C GLU A 111 -16.33 -4.51 18.09
N TYR A 112 -17.55 -4.21 17.64
CA TYR A 112 -17.83 -3.86 16.24
C TYR A 112 -17.04 -2.61 15.81
N GLN A 113 -17.11 -1.54 16.59
CA GLN A 113 -16.37 -0.30 16.30
C GLN A 113 -14.86 -0.51 16.39
N THR A 114 -14.38 -1.31 17.34
CA THR A 114 -12.96 -1.68 17.42
C THR A 114 -12.50 -2.38 16.15
N GLY A 115 -13.23 -3.39 15.67
CA GLY A 115 -12.90 -4.11 14.43
C GLY A 115 -12.88 -3.19 13.20
N LYS A 116 -13.83 -2.26 13.12
CA LYS A 116 -13.85 -1.24 12.05
C LYS A 116 -12.63 -0.31 12.13
N LYS A 117 -12.32 0.23 13.32
CA LYS A 117 -11.16 1.11 13.52
C LYS A 117 -9.83 0.43 13.27
N THR A 118 -9.69 -0.87 13.56
CA THR A 118 -8.49 -1.63 13.21
C THR A 118 -8.31 -1.75 11.69
N LYS A 119 -9.39 -1.99 10.94
CA LYS A 119 -9.34 -2.04 9.47
C LYS A 119 -9.01 -0.67 8.86
N GLU A 120 -9.59 0.40 9.40
CA GLU A 120 -9.24 1.79 9.02
C GLU A 120 -7.76 2.08 9.30
N LEU A 121 -7.23 1.67 10.45
CA LEU A 121 -5.83 1.87 10.81
C LEU A 121 -4.87 1.10 9.88
N ALA A 122 -5.24 -0.10 9.44
CA ALA A 122 -4.47 -0.86 8.45
C ALA A 122 -4.42 -0.11 7.10
N LYS A 123 -5.54 0.47 6.66
CA LYS A 123 -5.60 1.30 5.45
C LYS A 123 -4.77 2.57 5.58
N ASP A 124 -4.78 3.24 6.73
CA ASP A 124 -3.94 4.41 6.98
C ASP A 124 -2.45 4.05 6.98
N THR A 125 -2.11 2.87 7.49
CA THR A 125 -0.72 2.36 7.45
C THR A 125 -0.28 2.14 5.99
N GLU A 126 -1.13 1.52 5.16
CA GLU A 126 -0.87 1.34 3.73
C GLU A 126 -0.70 2.68 3.01
N PHE A 127 -1.57 3.64 3.31
CA PHE A 127 -1.50 4.98 2.73
C PHE A 127 -0.19 5.68 3.09
N ALA A 128 0.23 5.63 4.35
CA ALA A 128 1.50 6.21 4.79
C ALA A 128 2.72 5.48 4.20
N ALA A 129 2.66 4.14 4.13
CA ALA A 129 3.74 3.30 3.61
C ALA A 129 3.95 3.49 2.10
N LEU A 130 2.93 3.92 1.36
CA LEU A 130 3.08 4.26 -0.05
C LEU A 130 3.40 5.74 -0.26
N ASN A 131 2.57 6.64 0.28
CA ASN A 131 2.46 8.01 -0.24
C ASN A 131 3.28 9.08 0.49
N ASN A 132 3.87 8.79 1.65
CA ASN A 132 4.68 9.78 2.35
C ASN A 132 5.96 10.06 1.54
N ALA A 133 6.04 11.25 0.94
CA ALA A 133 7.14 11.61 0.04
C ALA A 133 8.50 11.78 0.76
N THR A 134 8.50 12.23 2.02
CA THR A 134 9.71 12.50 2.79
C THR A 134 9.58 11.98 4.22
N LYS A 135 10.72 11.60 4.83
CA LYS A 135 10.79 11.34 6.27
C LYS A 135 10.81 12.66 7.04
N VAL A 136 10.09 12.71 8.15
CA VAL A 136 10.03 13.88 9.04
C VAL A 136 10.36 13.42 10.46
N ALA A 137 11.46 13.94 11.02
CA ALA A 137 11.95 13.61 12.36
C ALA A 137 10.99 14.04 13.49
N GLY A 138 10.06 14.95 13.18
CA GLY A 138 9.07 15.48 14.10
C GLY A 138 9.68 16.46 15.12
N ASP A 139 8.83 17.32 15.65
CA ASP A 139 9.18 18.30 16.69
C ASP A 139 7.98 18.46 17.64
N THR A 140 7.97 19.52 18.45
CA THR A 140 6.89 19.79 19.42
C THR A 140 5.53 20.07 18.78
N VAL A 141 5.49 20.51 17.51
CA VAL A 141 4.27 20.86 16.76
C VAL A 141 4.07 19.98 15.51
N THR A 142 5.12 19.33 15.01
CA THR A 142 5.12 18.52 13.80
C THR A 142 5.21 17.03 14.14
N PRO A 143 4.26 16.20 13.70
CA PRO A 143 4.33 14.77 13.94
C PRO A 143 5.41 14.10 13.08
N ARG A 144 6.02 13.04 13.63
CA ARG A 144 6.90 12.14 12.88
C ARG A 144 6.17 11.47 11.72
N LYS A 145 6.81 11.43 10.55
CA LYS A 145 6.30 10.75 9.35
C LYS A 145 7.38 9.86 8.76
N MET A 146 7.07 8.58 8.59
CA MET A 146 7.98 7.64 7.93
C MET A 146 8.04 7.93 6.43
N LEU A 147 9.18 7.69 5.79
CA LEU A 147 9.30 7.68 4.33
C LEU A 147 8.49 6.52 3.74
N GLY A 148 7.66 6.82 2.74
CA GLY A 148 6.90 5.83 1.98
C GLY A 148 7.68 5.29 0.79
N ALA A 149 7.17 4.23 0.16
CA ALA A 149 7.80 3.49 -0.93
C ALA A 149 8.19 4.39 -2.11
N PHE A 150 7.29 5.31 -2.52
CA PHE A 150 7.59 6.25 -3.60
C PHE A 150 8.74 7.20 -3.29
N GLY A 151 9.01 7.49 -2.02
CA GLY A 151 10.09 8.41 -1.63
C GLY A 151 11.46 7.73 -1.51
N TRP A 152 11.54 6.41 -1.67
CA TRP A 152 12.81 5.67 -1.63
C TRP A 152 13.55 5.64 -2.96
N VAL A 153 12.85 5.90 -4.07
CA VAL A 153 13.48 6.00 -5.39
C VAL A 153 14.44 7.19 -5.41
N ASP A 154 15.61 7.00 -6.01
CA ASP A 154 16.54 8.09 -6.27
C ASP A 154 16.19 8.72 -7.63
N PRO A 155 15.76 9.99 -7.69
CA PRO A 155 15.39 10.65 -8.94
C PRO A 155 16.59 10.86 -9.89
N ALA A 156 17.83 10.70 -9.42
CA ALA A 156 19.02 10.78 -10.26
C ALA A 156 19.34 9.46 -10.98
N THR A 157 18.63 8.37 -10.66
CA THR A 157 18.82 7.05 -11.27
C THR A 157 17.79 6.76 -12.37
N GLY A 158 18.13 5.90 -13.33
CA GLY A 158 17.21 5.48 -14.40
C GLY A 158 15.93 4.76 -13.92
N ASN A 159 15.85 4.41 -12.64
CA ASN A 159 14.68 3.78 -12.02
C ASN A 159 13.50 4.74 -11.82
N TYR A 160 13.73 6.04 -12.04
CA TYR A 160 12.71 7.07 -11.92
C TYR A 160 12.38 7.65 -13.30
N PHE A 161 11.20 7.29 -13.81
CA PHE A 161 10.65 7.92 -15.00
C PHE A 161 9.61 8.97 -14.61
N ASN A 162 9.79 10.17 -15.15
CA ASN A 162 8.84 11.26 -14.98
C ASN A 162 8.61 11.94 -16.33
N PHE A 163 7.35 12.07 -16.73
CA PHE A 163 6.97 12.90 -17.86
C PHE A 163 7.31 14.37 -17.54
N ALA A 164 8.51 14.81 -17.94
CA ALA A 164 8.97 16.18 -17.81
C ALA A 164 8.16 17.12 -18.73
N GLY A 165 7.91 18.36 -18.29
CA GLY A 165 7.37 19.42 -19.15
C GLY A 165 5.87 19.28 -19.45
N ASN A 166 5.05 19.68 -18.49
CA ASN A 166 3.59 19.67 -18.48
C ASN A 166 2.92 18.30 -18.46
N THR A 167 2.08 18.20 -17.45
CA THR A 167 0.92 17.33 -17.36
C THR A 167 0.06 17.43 -18.62
N ALA A 168 0.08 16.38 -19.45
CA ALA A 168 -0.65 16.32 -20.71
C ALA A 168 -1.53 15.07 -20.79
N GLU A 169 -2.62 15.15 -21.56
CA GLU A 169 -3.54 14.02 -21.77
C GLU A 169 -2.88 12.84 -22.49
N THR A 170 -1.76 13.08 -23.17
CA THR A 170 -0.98 12.10 -23.94
C THR A 170 0.06 11.35 -23.11
N ASN A 171 0.22 11.65 -21.81
CA ASN A 171 1.20 11.00 -20.92
C ASN A 171 0.75 9.58 -20.53
N HIS A 172 0.60 8.71 -21.52
CA HIS A 172 0.19 7.32 -21.35
C HIS A 172 1.40 6.46 -20.97
N ILE A 173 1.20 5.53 -20.04
CA ILE A 173 2.17 4.47 -19.83
C ILE A 173 2.25 3.60 -21.09
N THR A 174 3.44 3.45 -21.63
CA THR A 174 3.76 2.54 -22.73
C THR A 174 4.54 1.35 -22.20
N GLU A 175 4.65 0.29 -23.01
CA GLU A 175 5.46 -0.87 -22.67
C GLU A 175 6.95 -0.49 -22.58
N GLU A 176 7.44 0.29 -23.55
CA GLU A 176 8.82 0.82 -23.59
C GLU A 176 9.20 1.54 -22.29
N ILE A 177 8.39 2.48 -21.82
CA ILE A 177 8.66 3.21 -20.56
C ILE A 177 8.72 2.25 -19.37
N MET A 178 7.87 1.22 -19.35
CA MET A 178 7.88 0.24 -18.27
C MET A 178 9.11 -0.67 -18.35
N THR A 179 9.50 -1.10 -19.55
CA THR A 179 10.69 -1.94 -19.76
C THR A 179 11.99 -1.17 -19.48
N ASP A 180 12.08 0.11 -19.81
CA ASP A 180 13.26 0.94 -19.55
C ASP A 180 13.54 1.10 -18.04
N VAL A 181 12.47 1.28 -17.25
CA VAL A 181 12.58 1.33 -15.78
C VAL A 181 12.98 -0.05 -15.23
N LEU A 182 12.43 -1.14 -15.78
CA LEU A 182 12.82 -2.50 -15.37
C LEU A 182 14.26 -2.82 -15.75
N GLN A 183 14.73 -2.39 -16.92
CA GLN A 183 16.11 -2.52 -17.36
C GLN A 183 17.05 -1.77 -16.42
N SER A 184 16.74 -0.50 -16.10
CA SER A 184 17.54 0.31 -15.19
C SER A 184 17.65 -0.32 -13.79
N MET A 185 16.58 -0.95 -13.32
CA MET A 185 16.60 -1.69 -12.04
C MET A 185 17.47 -2.94 -12.13
N TRP A 186 17.38 -3.68 -13.24
CA TRP A 186 18.17 -4.88 -13.49
C TRP A 186 19.67 -4.58 -13.59
N GLU A 187 20.05 -3.53 -14.32
CA GLU A 187 21.45 -3.08 -14.45
C GLU A 187 22.05 -2.68 -13.09
N GLN A 188 21.21 -2.22 -12.16
CA GLN A 188 21.61 -1.93 -10.78
C GLN A 188 21.59 -3.16 -9.84
N GLY A 189 21.27 -4.35 -10.36
CA GLY A 189 21.25 -5.61 -9.63
C GLY A 189 19.96 -5.90 -8.86
N ALA A 190 18.87 -5.18 -9.13
CA ALA A 190 17.56 -5.44 -8.52
C ALA A 190 16.69 -6.33 -9.41
N GLU A 191 15.95 -7.26 -8.80
CA GLU A 191 15.00 -8.16 -9.50
C GLU A 191 13.55 -7.78 -9.14
N PRO A 192 12.91 -6.83 -9.84
CA PRO A 192 11.56 -6.38 -9.52
C PRO A 192 10.52 -7.48 -9.77
N THR A 193 9.78 -7.85 -8.72
CA THR A 193 8.75 -8.91 -8.80
C THR A 193 7.33 -8.37 -8.95
N THR A 194 7.09 -7.09 -8.64
CA THR A 194 5.73 -6.55 -8.48
C THR A 194 5.58 -5.13 -8.98
N VAL A 195 4.49 -4.90 -9.71
CA VAL A 195 4.01 -3.57 -10.08
C VAL A 195 2.71 -3.27 -9.37
N LEU A 196 2.68 -2.19 -8.58
CA LEU A 196 1.46 -1.63 -8.01
C LEU A 196 1.00 -0.45 -8.84
N ALA A 197 -0.20 -0.60 -9.42
CA ALA A 197 -0.77 0.39 -10.31
C ALA A 197 -2.19 0.80 -9.87
N PRO A 198 -2.56 2.08 -10.00
CA PRO A 198 -3.96 2.51 -9.95
C PRO A 198 -4.81 1.82 -11.02
N PRO A 199 -6.14 1.68 -10.84
CA PRO A 199 -6.98 0.94 -11.78
C PRO A 199 -6.94 1.46 -13.22
N ALA A 200 -6.81 2.79 -13.42
CA ALA A 200 -6.72 3.39 -14.75
C ALA A 200 -5.44 2.92 -15.48
N GLN A 201 -4.29 2.98 -14.80
CA GLN A 201 -3.00 2.56 -15.37
C GLN A 201 -2.95 1.05 -15.59
N LYS A 202 -3.50 0.26 -14.66
CA LYS A 202 -3.56 -1.19 -14.85
C LYS A 202 -4.33 -1.60 -16.11
N ARG A 203 -5.40 -0.89 -16.46
CA ARG A 203 -6.14 -1.14 -17.71
C ARG A 203 -5.27 -0.86 -18.94
N LYS A 204 -4.43 0.20 -18.91
CA LYS A 204 -3.49 0.51 -19.99
C LYS A 204 -2.40 -0.56 -20.11
N ILE A 205 -1.78 -0.94 -18.99
CA ILE A 205 -0.82 -2.05 -18.92
C ILE A 205 -1.44 -3.36 -19.42
N SER A 206 -2.74 -3.56 -19.19
CA SER A 206 -3.43 -4.75 -19.69
C SER A 206 -3.65 -4.75 -21.21
N ASN A 207 -3.48 -3.61 -21.88
CA ASN A 207 -3.60 -3.50 -23.33
C ASN A 207 -2.24 -3.50 -24.04
N PHE A 208 -1.14 -3.75 -23.31
CA PHE A 208 0.17 -3.99 -23.93
C PHE A 208 0.05 -5.22 -24.85
N THR A 209 0.31 -5.00 -26.13
CA THR A 209 0.04 -5.93 -27.23
C THR A 209 1.22 -6.09 -28.18
N ASP A 210 2.26 -5.28 -28.04
CA ASP A 210 3.45 -5.34 -28.89
C ASP A 210 4.37 -6.45 -28.36
N GLY A 211 4.55 -7.51 -29.15
CA GLY A 211 5.62 -8.49 -28.90
C GLY A 211 5.21 -9.89 -28.44
N GLY A 212 3.95 -10.31 -28.59
CA GLY A 212 3.60 -11.74 -28.53
C GLY A 212 3.88 -12.46 -27.21
N ARG A 213 4.02 -11.73 -26.09
CA ARG A 213 4.32 -12.31 -24.77
C ARG A 213 3.07 -12.99 -24.20
N LEU A 214 3.21 -14.27 -23.87
CA LEU A 214 2.16 -15.08 -23.27
C LEU A 214 1.77 -14.47 -21.92
N THR A 215 0.56 -13.93 -21.82
CA THR A 215 -0.01 -13.58 -20.51
C THR A 215 -0.35 -14.90 -19.81
N PHE A 216 0.56 -15.43 -18.99
CA PHE A 216 0.28 -16.59 -18.16
C PHE A 216 -0.75 -16.20 -17.10
N ASN A 217 -1.99 -16.63 -17.32
CA ASN A 217 -3.02 -16.64 -16.29
C ASN A 217 -2.76 -17.88 -15.42
N SER A 218 -1.72 -17.83 -14.58
CA SER A 218 -1.41 -18.96 -13.71
C SER A 218 -2.55 -19.13 -12.70
N ASN A 219 -3.13 -20.35 -12.71
CA ASN A 219 -4.23 -20.86 -11.88
C ASN A 219 -5.67 -20.72 -12.44
N ALA A 220 -5.94 -21.44 -13.52
CA ALA A 220 -7.30 -21.89 -13.85
C ALA A 220 -7.80 -23.07 -12.97
N SER A 221 -6.97 -23.63 -12.07
CA SER A 221 -7.32 -24.84 -11.29
C SER A 221 -7.58 -24.60 -9.80
N GLU A 222 -7.09 -23.51 -9.19
CA GLU A 222 -7.47 -23.15 -7.82
C GLU A 222 -8.41 -21.95 -7.80
N LYS A 223 -9.71 -22.24 -7.61
CA LYS A 223 -10.71 -21.26 -7.17
C LYS A 223 -10.34 -20.73 -5.77
N LYS A 224 -9.35 -19.86 -5.69
CA LYS A 224 -9.29 -18.82 -4.67
C LYS A 224 -9.67 -17.53 -5.35
N LEU A 225 -10.41 -16.69 -4.63
CA LEU A 225 -10.80 -15.35 -5.03
C LEU A 225 -9.54 -14.46 -5.07
N THR A 226 -8.58 -14.82 -5.91
CA THR A 226 -7.30 -14.16 -6.03
C THR A 226 -7.58 -12.95 -6.91
N MET A 227 -7.40 -11.77 -6.36
CA MET A 227 -7.32 -10.50 -7.09
C MET A 227 -6.78 -10.77 -8.49
N ALA A 228 -7.43 -10.31 -9.56
CA ALA A 228 -6.96 -10.55 -10.92
C ALA A 228 -5.53 -10.00 -11.06
N VAL A 229 -4.52 -10.81 -10.75
CA VAL A 229 -3.10 -10.44 -10.85
C VAL A 229 -2.73 -10.86 -12.24
N ARG A 230 -2.29 -9.90 -13.06
CA ARG A 230 -1.72 -10.22 -14.36
C ARG A 230 -0.23 -10.42 -14.16
N LEU A 231 0.27 -11.57 -14.54
CA LEU A 231 1.71 -11.78 -14.68
C LEU A 231 2.09 -11.33 -16.08
N ILE A 232 3.09 -10.48 -16.16
CA ILE A 232 3.72 -10.06 -17.41
C ILE A 232 5.14 -10.61 -17.34
N GLU A 233 5.48 -11.49 -18.27
CA GLU A 233 6.87 -11.86 -18.51
C GLU A 233 7.51 -10.72 -19.29
N THR A 234 8.57 -10.12 -18.76
CA THR A 234 9.42 -9.12 -19.41
C THR A 234 10.80 -9.72 -19.65
N ASP A 235 11.68 -9.02 -20.38
CA ASP A 235 13.02 -9.56 -20.70
C ASP A 235 13.90 -9.71 -19.45
N PHE A 236 13.48 -9.09 -18.35
CA PHE A 236 14.13 -9.09 -17.04
C PHE A 236 13.40 -9.95 -16.01
N GLY A 237 12.47 -10.82 -16.45
CA GLY A 237 11.75 -11.78 -15.60
C GLY A 237 10.25 -11.54 -15.50
N VAL A 238 9.58 -12.23 -14.56
CA VAL A 238 8.12 -12.19 -14.44
C VAL A 238 7.67 -11.19 -13.38
N VAL A 239 6.86 -10.22 -13.78
CA VAL A 239 6.35 -9.16 -12.91
C VAL A 239 4.84 -9.28 -12.69
N ALA A 240 4.41 -9.26 -11.44
CA ALA A 240 3.00 -9.31 -11.05
C ALA A 240 2.38 -7.91 -10.97
N VAL A 241 1.39 -7.61 -11.82
CA VAL A 241 0.67 -6.33 -11.83
C VAL A 241 -0.56 -6.40 -10.93
N ILE A 242 -0.50 -5.71 -9.79
CA ILE A 242 -1.52 -5.68 -8.75
C ILE A 242 -2.22 -4.32 -8.75
N PRO A 243 -3.57 -4.29 -8.83
CA PRO A 243 -4.31 -3.03 -8.72
C PRO A 243 -4.35 -2.55 -7.27
N THR A 244 -4.18 -1.27 -7.06
CA THR A 244 -4.39 -0.65 -5.75
C THR A 244 -5.15 0.66 -5.85
N ARG A 245 -5.95 0.97 -4.81
CA ARG A 245 -6.72 2.22 -4.69
C ARG A 245 -6.05 3.23 -3.75
N THR A 246 -4.95 2.84 -3.09
CA THR A 246 -4.33 3.61 -2.02
C THR A 246 -3.23 4.55 -2.50
N ILE A 247 -2.76 4.42 -3.74
CA ILE A 247 -1.81 5.36 -4.35
C ILE A 247 -2.51 6.70 -4.56
N LYS A 248 -1.93 7.75 -3.99
CA LYS A 248 -2.41 9.13 -4.09
C LYS A 248 -2.01 9.70 -5.46
N PRO A 249 -2.94 10.28 -6.22
CA PRO A 249 -2.59 11.03 -7.41
C PRO A 249 -1.75 12.27 -7.08
N THR A 250 -0.95 12.68 -8.05
CA THR A 250 -0.36 14.01 -8.09
C THR A 250 -1.41 14.97 -8.63
N ASP A 251 -1.53 16.14 -8.00
CA ASP A 251 -2.41 17.22 -8.44
C ASP A 251 -1.55 18.29 -9.12
N ALA A 252 -1.83 18.54 -10.39
CA ALA A 252 -1.24 19.64 -11.13
C ALA A 252 -2.38 20.53 -11.64
N ALA A 253 -2.56 21.68 -10.99
CA ALA A 253 -3.56 22.69 -11.33
C ALA A 253 -5.01 22.13 -11.44
N GLY A 254 -5.40 21.19 -10.59
CA GLY A 254 -6.74 20.58 -10.57
C GLY A 254 -6.91 19.36 -11.47
N ILE A 255 -5.87 18.99 -12.23
CA ILE A 255 -5.85 17.76 -13.03
C ILE A 255 -5.07 16.69 -12.26
N LEU A 256 -5.70 15.52 -12.11
CA LEU A 256 -5.15 14.40 -11.35
C LEU A 256 -4.34 13.46 -12.24
N TYR A 257 -3.09 13.23 -11.87
CA TYR A 257 -2.18 12.30 -12.51
C TYR A 257 -1.87 11.13 -11.59
N ASP A 258 -1.73 9.95 -12.19
CA ASP A 258 -1.38 8.74 -11.46
C ASP A 258 0.13 8.53 -11.41
N ARG A 259 0.52 7.64 -10.50
CA ARG A 259 1.88 7.13 -10.38
C ARG A 259 1.84 5.61 -10.23
N VAL A 260 2.87 4.94 -10.70
CA VAL A 260 3.03 3.48 -10.62
C VAL A 260 4.31 3.17 -9.86
N LEU A 261 4.24 2.16 -8.98
CA LEU A 261 5.37 1.69 -8.19
C LEU A 261 5.78 0.31 -8.67
N ILE A 262 7.05 0.15 -8.98
CA ILE A 262 7.71 -1.12 -9.30
C ILE A 262 8.67 -1.41 -8.15
N TYR A 263 8.63 -2.62 -7.61
CA TYR A 263 9.48 -2.96 -6.48
C TYR A 263 9.75 -4.45 -6.36
N ASP A 264 10.87 -4.77 -5.74
CA ASP A 264 11.13 -6.10 -5.21
C ASP A 264 10.54 -6.27 -3.81
N LYS A 265 9.57 -7.18 -3.67
CA LYS A 265 8.92 -7.52 -2.39
C LYS A 265 9.92 -7.96 -1.31
N ALA A 266 11.00 -8.67 -1.67
CA ALA A 266 11.93 -9.25 -0.70
C ALA A 266 12.73 -8.18 0.05
N LEU A 267 13.02 -7.07 -0.63
CA LEU A 267 13.83 -5.97 -0.12
C LEU A 267 13.03 -4.95 0.70
N PHE A 268 11.70 -5.09 0.78
CA PHE A 268 10.85 -4.28 1.64
C PHE A 268 10.40 -5.01 2.90
N LYS A 269 10.47 -4.33 4.05
CA LYS A 269 9.92 -4.82 5.32
C LYS A 269 9.18 -3.72 6.07
N LEU A 270 7.96 -4.02 6.53
CA LEU A 270 7.25 -3.17 7.49
C LEU A 270 7.73 -3.49 8.90
N GLN A 271 8.48 -2.58 9.51
CA GLN A 271 8.97 -2.74 10.87
C GLN A 271 8.00 -2.11 11.87
N THR A 272 7.75 -2.81 12.96
CA THR A 272 7.00 -2.29 14.10
C THR A 272 7.95 -2.02 15.25
N LEU A 273 7.82 -0.87 15.91
CA LEU A 273 8.65 -0.56 17.07
C LEU A 273 8.39 -1.58 18.19
N LYS A 274 9.46 -2.15 18.74
CA LYS A 274 9.40 -3.17 19.81
C LYS A 274 8.57 -2.62 20.98
N GLY A 275 7.59 -3.42 21.44
CA GLY A 275 6.66 -3.00 22.49
C GLY A 275 5.53 -2.05 22.05
N ARG A 276 5.54 -1.53 20.81
CA ARG A 276 4.46 -0.70 20.23
C ARG A 276 3.75 -1.37 19.04
N GLY A 277 3.51 -2.67 19.21
CA GLY A 277 2.57 -3.45 18.40
C GLY A 277 1.15 -2.86 18.42
N LEU A 278 0.25 -3.48 17.66
CA LEU A 278 -1.16 -3.07 17.65
C LEU A 278 -1.75 -3.28 19.05
N LYS A 279 -1.99 -2.20 19.79
CA LYS A 279 -2.57 -2.25 21.12
C LYS A 279 -3.88 -1.48 21.14
N ARG A 280 -4.86 -2.06 21.83
CA ARG A 280 -6.07 -1.36 22.26
C ARG A 280 -5.90 -1.01 23.72
N GLU A 281 -5.92 0.28 24.03
CA GLU A 281 -5.78 0.76 25.40
C GLU A 281 -7.00 1.61 25.77
N ALA A 282 -7.46 1.45 27.02
CA ALA A 282 -8.52 2.28 27.58
C ALA A 282 -7.93 3.64 27.96
N LEU A 283 -8.61 4.71 27.56
CA LEU A 283 -8.33 6.07 28.00
C LEU A 283 -9.19 6.38 29.23
N ALA A 284 -8.82 7.43 29.96
CA ALA A 284 -9.60 7.91 31.09
C ALA A 284 -11.07 8.10 30.69
N LYS A 285 -11.98 7.63 31.54
CA LYS A 285 -13.41 7.85 31.36
C LYS A 285 -13.68 9.35 31.33
N THR A 286 -14.60 9.78 30.47
CA THR A 286 -15.04 11.17 30.42
C THR A 286 -16.56 11.15 30.41
N GLY A 287 -17.17 11.71 31.46
CA GLY A 287 -18.59 11.52 31.72
C GLY A 287 -18.95 10.04 31.89
N ASP A 288 -20.17 9.68 31.52
CA ASP A 288 -20.68 8.30 31.56
C ASP A 288 -20.28 7.47 30.32
N GLY A 289 -19.05 7.65 29.82
CA GLY A 289 -18.60 7.00 28.59
C GLY A 289 -17.18 6.47 28.69
N GLU A 290 -16.91 5.38 27.98
CA GLU A 290 -15.57 4.82 27.86
C GLU A 290 -14.90 5.23 26.55
N LYS A 291 -13.66 5.70 26.66
CA LYS A 291 -12.80 6.05 25.54
C LYS A 291 -11.75 4.96 25.37
N PHE A 292 -11.47 4.57 24.13
CA PHE A 292 -10.33 3.72 23.81
C PHE A 292 -9.56 4.33 22.64
N HIS A 293 -8.28 3.99 22.56
CA HIS A 293 -7.52 4.17 21.34
C HIS A 293 -6.91 2.85 20.88
N ILE A 294 -6.72 2.74 19.57
CA ILE A 294 -5.98 1.68 18.92
C ILE A 294 -4.73 2.34 18.36
N ILE A 295 -3.56 1.94 18.85
CA ILE A 295 -2.29 2.58 18.54
C ILE A 295 -1.29 1.53 18.04
N THR A 296 -0.46 1.93 17.08
CA THR A 296 0.73 1.18 16.66
C THR A 296 1.78 2.17 16.17
N GLU A 297 3.05 1.82 16.30
CA GLU A 297 4.15 2.63 15.78
C GLU A 297 4.98 1.80 14.80
N LYS A 298 5.10 2.28 13.56
CA LYS A 298 5.66 1.53 12.44
C LYS A 298 6.59 2.38 11.58
N THR A 299 7.47 1.72 10.85
CA THR A 299 8.32 2.33 9.81
C THR A 299 8.46 1.38 8.62
N LEU A 300 8.83 1.93 7.47
CA LEU A 300 9.13 1.16 6.27
C LEU A 300 10.65 1.03 6.12
N LYS A 301 11.14 -0.20 6.08
CA LYS A 301 12.53 -0.52 5.75
C LYS A 301 12.61 -0.90 4.28
N CYS A 302 13.42 -0.15 3.53
CA CYS A 302 13.85 -0.50 2.18
C CYS A 302 15.33 -0.89 2.25
N HIS A 303 15.69 -2.13 1.92
CA HIS A 303 17.09 -2.57 2.05
C HIS A 303 18.03 -1.86 1.08
N SER A 304 17.52 -1.46 -0.09
CA SER A 304 18.28 -0.72 -1.11
C SER A 304 17.36 0.24 -1.87
N LYS A 305 17.84 1.44 -2.19
CA LYS A 305 17.11 2.38 -3.06
C LYS A 305 16.96 1.85 -4.50
N LYS A 306 17.87 0.98 -4.94
CA LYS A 306 17.89 0.35 -6.27
C LYS A 306 16.71 -0.60 -6.49
N ALA A 307 16.13 -1.10 -5.41
CA ALA A 307 14.98 -2.02 -5.41
C ALA A 307 13.64 -1.36 -5.76
N VAL A 308 13.63 -0.07 -6.09
CA VAL A 308 12.43 0.74 -6.30
C VAL A 308 12.48 1.42 -7.65
N GLY A 309 11.47 1.18 -8.46
CA GLY A 309 11.19 1.92 -9.69
C GLY A 309 9.90 2.71 -9.58
N VAL A 310 9.87 3.91 -10.14
CA VAL A 310 8.70 4.78 -10.09
C VAL A 310 8.46 5.41 -11.45
N ILE A 311 7.19 5.39 -11.88
CA ILE A 311 6.72 6.11 -13.06
C ILE A 311 5.69 7.16 -12.59
N GLU A 312 5.98 8.44 -12.77
CA GLU A 312 5.12 9.55 -12.32
C GLU A 312 4.45 10.31 -13.47
N ASN A 313 3.45 11.13 -13.11
CA ASN A 313 2.73 12.04 -14.01
C ASN A 313 2.01 11.35 -15.19
N LEU A 314 1.42 10.19 -14.89
CA LEU A 314 0.64 9.41 -15.84
C LEU A 314 -0.79 9.93 -15.98
N THR A 315 -1.23 10.15 -17.22
CA THR A 315 -2.60 10.59 -17.49
C THR A 315 -3.63 9.54 -17.08
N ARG A 316 -4.79 9.99 -16.60
CA ARG A 316 -5.95 9.13 -16.32
C ARG A 316 -6.88 8.94 -17.51
N THR A 317 -6.70 9.75 -18.56
CA THR A 317 -7.49 9.65 -19.79
C THR A 317 -7.25 8.28 -20.44
N LYS A 318 -8.30 7.75 -21.08
CA LYS A 318 -8.18 6.53 -21.87
C LYS A 318 -7.33 6.85 -23.10
N VAL A 319 -6.53 5.89 -23.55
CA VAL A 319 -5.92 5.96 -24.89
C VAL A 319 -7.10 5.95 -25.87
N ALA A 320 -7.17 6.92 -26.78
CA ALA A 320 -8.17 6.89 -27.86
C ALA A 320 -7.94 5.61 -28.68
N ALA A 321 -9.01 4.89 -28.98
CA ALA A 321 -8.96 3.66 -29.77
C ALA A 321 -8.67 3.96 -31.24
#